data_AF-A0A1I5FJY4-F1
#
_entry.id   AF-A0A1I5FJY4-F1
#
_cell.length_a   1.000
_cell.length_b   1.000
_cell.length_c   1.000
_cell.angle_alpha   90.00
_cell.angle_beta   90.00
_cell.angle_gamma   90.00
#
_symmetry.space_group_name_H-M   'P 1'
#
loop_
_entity.id
_entity.type
_entity.pdbx_description
1 polymer ?
#
loop_
_entity_poly.entity_id
_entity_poly.type
_entity_poly.pdbx_seq_one_letter_code
_entity_poly.pdbx_strand_id
1 'polypeptide(L)' 'GSHEAAHAAAIFFSLMGCCRENKVNPKLWMQDVLIRVQENEREKKNDYADLLPFNWKG' A
#
# COMPACT_ATOMS: atom_id res chain seq x y z
N GLY A 1 -7.28 -16.54 16.39
CA GLY A 1 -7.04 -15.63 15.23
C GLY A 1 -6.36 -16.44 14.16
N SER A 2 -6.79 -16.34 12.91
CA SER A 2 -6.21 -17.15 11.84
C SER A 2 -4.78 -16.67 11.54
N HIS A 3 -3.91 -17.60 11.11
CA HIS A 3 -2.54 -17.30 10.73
C HIS A 3 -2.47 -16.23 9.63
N GLU A 4 -3.44 -16.28 8.71
CA GLU A 4 -3.62 -15.37 7.59
C GLU A 4 -3.92 -13.95 8.05
N ALA A 5 -4.78 -13.78 9.06
CA ALA A 5 -5.07 -12.46 9.63
C ALA A 5 -3.82 -11.84 10.29
N ALA A 6 -3.01 -12.65 10.98
CA ALA A 6 -1.76 -12.18 11.56
C ALA A 6 -0.73 -11.78 10.48
N HIS A 7 -0.64 -12.56 9.40
CA HIS A 7 0.24 -12.26 8.28
C HIS A 7 -0.19 -10.97 7.57
N ALA A 8 -1.48 -10.81 7.27
CA ALA A 8 -2.03 -9.59 6.68
C ALA A 8 -1.77 -8.37 7.57
N ALA A 9 -1.93 -8.50 8.89
CA ALA A 9 -1.61 -7.44 9.84
C ALA A 9 -0.11 -7.08 9.81
N ALA A 10 0.79 -8.07 9.77
CA ALA A 10 2.23 -7.82 9.70
C ALA A 10 2.62 -7.05 8.42
N ILE A 11 2.07 -7.42 7.27
CA ILE A 11 2.27 -6.70 6.00
C ILE A 11 1.77 -5.26 6.13
N PHE A 12 0.55 -5.09 6.64
CA PHE A 12 -0.06 -3.77 6.82
C PHE A 12 0.78 -2.87 7.72
N PHE A 13 1.21 -3.36 8.88
CA PHE A 13 2.07 -2.60 9.79
C PHE A 13 3.44 -2.28 9.20
N SER A 14 4.00 -3.18 8.39
CA SER A 14 5.26 -2.93 7.67
C SER A 14 5.11 -1.77 6.68
N LEU A 15 4.00 -1.71 5.94
CA LEU A 15 3.69 -0.61 5.03
C LEU A 15 3.47 0.70 5.79
N MET A 16 2.78 0.67 6.93
CA MET A 16 2.60 1.86 7.79
C MET A 16 3.92 2.38 8.35
N GLY A 17 4.84 1.48 8.73
CA GLY A 17 6.21 1.84 9.09
C GLY A 17 6.95 2.50 7.93
N CYS A 18 6.85 1.93 6.72
CA CYS A 18 7.45 2.49 5.51
C CYS A 18 6.91 3.90 5.17
N CYS A 19 5.61 4.15 5.36
CA CYS A 19 5.04 5.50 5.23
C CYS A 19 5.73 6.51 6.18
N ARG A 20 5.94 6.12 7.44
CA ARG A 20 6.62 6.96 8.43
C ARG A 20 8.04 7.32 8.02
N GLU A 21 8.83 6.32 7.60
CA GLU A 21 10.23 6.51 7.17
C GLU A 21 10.34 7.43 5.95
N ASN A 22 9.36 7.38 5.04
CA ASN A 22 9.32 8.19 3.82
C ASN A 22 8.56 9.52 3.97
N LYS A 23 8.16 9.90 5.20
CA LYS A 23 7.39 11.12 5.50
C LYS A 23 6.07 11.21 4.72
N VAL A 24 5.48 10.06 4.41
CA VAL A 24 4.19 9.93 3.73
C VAL A 24 3.08 9.89 4.77
N ASN A 25 1.99 10.61 4.52
CA ASN A 25 0.80 10.52 5.36
C ASN A 25 0.11 9.16 5.12
N PRO A 26 0.08 8.25 6.13
CA PRO A 26 -0.44 6.90 5.94
C PRO A 26 -1.93 6.87 5.61
N LYS A 27 -2.71 7.87 6.07
CA LYS A 27 -4.13 7.96 5.80
C LYS A 27 -4.39 8.31 4.33
N LEU A 28 -3.70 9.33 3.82
CA LEU A 28 -3.85 9.77 2.42
C LEU A 28 -3.36 8.69 1.46
N TRP A 29 -2.19 8.10 1.75
CA TRP A 29 -1.66 6.99 0.98
C TRP A 29 -2.63 5.80 0.90
N MET A 30 -3.18 5.37 2.04
CA MET A 30 -4.14 4.26 2.07
C MET A 30 -5.41 4.57 1.26
N GLN A 31 -5.95 5.79 1.40
CA GLN A 31 -7.14 6.20 0.67
C GLN A 31 -6.91 6.17 -0.86
N ASP A 32 -5.77 6.68 -1.32
CA ASP A 32 -5.41 6.69 -2.74
C ASP A 32 -5.13 5.28 -3.27
N VAL A 33 -4.29 4.51 -2.57
CA VAL A 33 -3.88 3.16 -2.98
C VAL A 33 -5.06 2.20 -3.05
N LEU A 34 -6.02 2.25 -2.11
CA LEU A 34 -7.20 1.37 -2.16
C LEU A 34 -8.08 1.60 -3.38
N ILE A 35 -8.06 2.81 -3.94
CA ILE A 35 -8.79 3.15 -5.17
C ILE A 35 -7.97 2.69 -6.39
N ARG A 36 -6.69 3.07 -6.46
CA ARG A 36 -5.82 2.82 -7.63
C ARG A 36 -5.43 1.35 -7.80
N VAL A 37 -5.36 0.58 -6.72
CA VAL A 37 -5.03 -0.86 -6.78
C VAL A 37 -6.07 -1.65 -7.58
N GLN A 38 -7.29 -1.13 -7.71
CA GLN A 38 -8.40 -1.77 -8.42
C GLN A 38 -8.45 -1.42 -9.93
N GLU A 39 -7.48 -0.66 -10.45
CA GLU A 39 -7.45 -0.24 -11.85
C GLU A 39 -7.19 -1.42 -12.80
N ASN A 40 -8.11 -1.70 -13.73
CA ASN A 40 -7.97 -2.82 -14.69
C ASN A 40 -6.67 -2.77 -15.52
N GLU A 41 -6.27 -1.58 -15.98
CA GLU A 41 -5.05 -1.43 -16.78
C GLU A 41 -3.78 -1.71 -15.97
N ARG A 42 -3.84 -1.44 -14.66
CA ARG A 42 -2.77 -1.74 -13.72
C ARG A 42 -2.63 -3.23 -13.48
N GLU A 43 -3.77 -3.92 -13.27
CA GLU A 43 -3.82 -5.38 -13.14
C GLU A 43 -3.20 -6.07 -14.36
N LYS A 44 -3.60 -5.64 -15.58
CA LYS A 44 -3.05 -6.18 -16.84
C LYS A 44 -1.54 -6.00 -16.96
N LYS A 45 -1.00 -4.87 -16.47
CA LYS A 45 0.43 -4.56 -16.52
C LYS A 45 1.22 -5.16 -15.35
N ASN A 46 0.54 -5.57 -14.29
CA ASN A 46 1.13 -5.98 -13.02
C ASN A 46 2.15 -4.96 -12.47
N ASP A 47 1.84 -3.68 -12.63
CA ASP A 47 2.71 -2.58 -12.18
C ASP A 47 2.06 -1.83 -11.02
N TYR A 48 2.59 -2.01 -9.83
CA TYR A 48 2.11 -1.36 -8.60
C TYR A 48 3.21 -0.55 -7.92
N ALA A 49 4.34 -0.34 -8.60
CA ALA A 49 5.54 0.22 -7.98
C ALA A 49 5.32 1.65 -7.48
N ASP A 50 4.50 2.44 -8.19
CA ASP A 50 4.08 3.80 -7.84
C ASP A 50 3.09 3.87 -6.66
N LEU A 51 2.48 2.75 -6.26
CA LEU A 51 1.63 2.67 -5.07
C LEU A 51 2.43 2.40 -3.79
N LEU A 52 3.71 2.01 -3.89
CA LEU A 52 4.54 1.77 -2.72
C LEU A 52 4.84 3.09 -2.00
N PRO A 53 4.88 3.11 -0.65
CA PRO A 53 5.02 4.35 0.11
C PRO A 53 6.22 5.22 -0.31
N PHE A 54 7.34 4.63 -0.70
CA PHE A 54 8.55 5.36 -1.11
C PHE A 54 8.50 5.93 -2.54
N ASN A 55 7.54 5.48 -3.36
CA ASN A 55 7.34 5.95 -4.74
C ASN A 55 6.05 6.76 -4.92
N TRP A 56 5.20 6.82 -3.88
CA TRP A 56 3.91 7.47 -3.93
C TRP A 56 4.04 8.99 -4.07
N LYS A 57 3.33 9.56 -5.05
CA LYS A 57 3.43 11.00 -5.38
C LYS A 57 2.23 11.86 -4.95
N GLY A 58 1.17 11.23 -4.42
CA GLY A 58 -0.06 11.93 -4.01
C GLY A 58 -0.88 12.46 -5.17
#